data_AF-A0A428YZP3-F1
#
_entry.id   AF-A0A428YZP3-F1
#
_cell.length_a   1.000
_cell.length_b   1.000
_cell.length_c   1.000
_cell.angle_alpha   90.00
_cell.angle_beta   90.00
_cell.angle_gamma   90.00
#
_symmetry.space_group_name_H-M   'P 1'
#
loop_
_entity.id
_entity.type
_entity.pdbx_description
1 polymer ?
#
loop_
_entity_poly.entity_id
_entity_poly.type
_entity_poly.pdbx_seq_one_letter_code
_entity_poly.pdbx_strand_id
1 'polypeptide(L)'
;MVTVLVPLILIIVVVVIVANNNKKKQGPPNQYYGPPGYGPPPPGYPPQGYGPQGYAPPPGMAPPPQAFAPPPQGYAPPMPPPGYQPQPQDQAVTAANGYQLALPQFTPGHRAIISIAVVAQGKVCLRAMPNGTGVFGGGLDLISGRRHPTEDVLTTVRRVLAEETGGWTGRPLATVGHAEWDLGNGQEHEICYAVLLDLPPNAPLPSAGMCTWAARGDLASLKDLGPRAPVACKFAEEALAAAGVR
;
A
#
# COMPACT_ATOMS: atom_id res chain seq x y z
N MET A 1 24.68 14.09 -29.95
CA MET A 1 24.96 14.41 -28.53
C MET A 1 23.81 15.15 -27.81
N VAL A 2 22.89 15.82 -28.53
CA VAL A 2 21.76 16.55 -27.90
C VAL A 2 20.70 15.62 -27.26
N THR A 3 20.55 14.40 -27.77
CA THR A 3 19.49 13.46 -27.35
C THR A 3 19.67 12.86 -25.94
N VAL A 4 20.89 12.84 -25.41
CA VAL A 4 21.18 12.30 -24.06
C VAL A 4 21.12 13.39 -22.99
N LEU A 5 21.27 14.65 -23.38
CA LEU A 5 21.26 15.79 -22.44
C LEU A 5 19.86 16.07 -21.88
N VAL A 6 18.81 15.91 -22.68
CA VAL A 6 17.42 16.20 -22.25
C VAL A 6 16.94 15.31 -21.10
N PRO A 7 17.07 13.97 -21.13
CA PRO A 7 16.64 13.12 -20.02
C PRO A 7 17.49 13.35 -18.76
N LEU A 8 18.79 13.60 -18.91
CA LEU A 8 19.67 13.89 -17.78
C LEU A 8 19.27 15.19 -17.06
N ILE A 9 18.95 16.24 -17.83
CA ILE A 9 18.49 17.52 -17.28
C ILE A 9 17.16 17.35 -16.54
N LEU A 10 16.22 16.57 -17.08
CA LEU A 10 14.93 16.30 -16.41
C LEU A 10 15.12 15.55 -15.08
N ILE A 11 16.00 14.55 -15.04
CA ILE A 11 16.31 13.81 -13.80
C ILE A 11 16.92 14.76 -12.75
N ILE A 12 17.89 15.60 -13.14
CA ILE A 12 18.51 16.56 -12.24
C ILE A 12 17.47 17.56 -11.70
N VAL A 13 16.56 18.06 -12.54
CA VAL A 13 15.51 18.98 -12.12
C VAL A 13 14.56 18.32 -11.11
N VAL A 14 14.15 17.07 -11.33
CA VAL A 14 13.28 16.34 -10.40
C VAL A 14 13.99 16.10 -9.06
N VAL A 15 15.26 15.67 -9.07
CA VAL A 15 16.04 15.44 -7.85
C VAL A 15 16.19 16.74 -7.05
N VAL A 16 16.47 17.87 -7.72
CA VAL A 16 16.59 19.17 -7.06
C VAL A 16 15.24 19.62 -6.47
N ILE A 17 14.12 19.46 -7.20
CA ILE A 17 12.78 19.80 -6.68
C ILE A 17 12.43 18.96 -5.45
N VAL A 18 12.70 17.65 -5.48
CA VAL A 18 12.44 16.73 -4.36
C VAL A 18 13.31 17.08 -3.15
N ALA A 19 14.62 17.31 -3.36
CA ALA A 19 15.54 17.69 -2.29
C ALA A 19 15.16 19.04 -1.65
N ASN A 20 14.76 20.03 -2.45
CA ASN A 20 14.40 21.35 -1.95
C ASN A 20 13.04 21.34 -1.21
N ASN A 21 12.11 20.49 -1.64
CA ASN A 21 10.85 20.26 -0.94
C ASN A 21 11.04 19.51 0.39
N ASN A 22 12.03 18.62 0.47
CA ASN A 22 12.40 17.96 1.73
C ASN A 22 13.06 18.93 2.73
N LYS A 23 13.90 19.86 2.26
CA LYS A 23 14.49 20.89 3.14
C LYS A 23 13.44 21.86 3.72
N LYS A 24 12.37 22.16 2.99
CA LYS A 24 11.27 23.02 3.47
C LYS A 24 10.35 22.35 4.50
N LYS A 25 10.46 21.03 4.71
CA LYS A 25 9.58 20.27 5.62
C LYS A 25 10.23 19.84 6.93
N GLN A 26 11.52 20.15 7.13
CA GLN A 26 12.15 20.04 8.46
C GLN A 26 11.72 21.24 9.32
N GLY A 27 10.44 21.31 9.66
CA GLY A 27 10.01 22.07 10.84
C GLY A 27 10.54 21.38 12.11
N PRO A 28 10.61 22.10 13.25
CA PRO A 28 11.04 21.50 14.51
C PRO A 28 10.18 20.27 14.86
N PRO A 29 10.72 19.30 15.61
CA PRO A 29 10.03 18.04 15.90
C PRO A 29 8.62 18.33 16.46
N ASN A 30 7.61 17.76 15.80
CA ASN A 30 6.21 17.85 16.20
C ASN A 30 6.08 17.37 17.65
N GLN A 31 5.92 18.31 18.58
CA GLN A 31 5.46 18.01 19.93
C GLN A 31 3.99 17.62 19.81
N TYR A 32 3.73 16.33 19.94
CA TYR A 32 2.40 15.76 20.00
C TYR A 32 1.72 16.26 21.29
N TYR A 33 0.96 17.35 21.19
CA TYR A 33 0.01 17.74 22.22
C TYR A 33 -1.16 16.75 22.18
N GLY A 34 -1.22 15.86 23.17
CA GLY A 34 -2.37 14.98 23.37
C GLY A 34 -3.65 15.79 23.64
N PRO A 35 -4.84 15.23 23.35
CA PRO A 35 -6.10 15.90 23.61
C PRO A 35 -6.33 16.09 25.13
N PRO A 36 -7.03 17.17 25.55
CA PRO A 36 -7.33 17.43 26.96
C PRO A 36 -8.10 16.25 27.58
N GLY A 37 -7.58 15.72 28.68
CA GLY A 37 -8.24 14.68 29.46
C GLY A 37 -9.59 15.16 30.00
N TYR A 38 -10.64 14.38 29.75
CA TYR A 38 -11.90 14.53 30.47
C TYR A 38 -11.67 14.14 31.93
N GLY A 39 -11.80 15.10 32.83
CA GLY A 39 -11.86 14.85 34.27
C GLY A 39 -13.08 13.99 34.64
N PRO A 40 -13.05 13.33 35.80
CA PRO A 40 -14.16 12.51 36.26
C PRO A 40 -15.42 13.36 36.51
N PRO A 41 -16.62 12.87 36.16
CA PRO A 41 -17.86 13.59 36.41
C PRO A 41 -18.16 13.67 37.92
N PRO A 42 -18.77 14.78 38.40
CA PRO A 42 -19.12 14.93 39.81
C PRO A 42 -20.22 13.93 40.22
N PRO A 43 -20.21 13.42 41.47
CA PRO A 43 -21.20 12.47 41.94
C PRO A 43 -22.55 13.16 42.21
N GLY A 44 -23.62 12.59 41.66
CA GLY A 44 -24.97 12.78 42.19
C GLY A 44 -25.93 13.50 41.26
N TYR A 45 -26.51 12.78 40.31
CA TYR A 45 -27.86 13.05 39.81
C TYR A 45 -28.56 11.71 39.48
N PRO A 46 -29.83 11.50 39.90
CA PRO A 46 -30.60 10.31 39.57
C PRO A 46 -31.12 10.36 38.12
N PRO A 47 -31.39 9.21 37.48
CA PRO A 47 -31.91 9.17 36.12
C PRO A 47 -33.40 9.51 36.09
N GLN A 48 -33.76 10.65 35.48
CA GLN A 48 -35.13 10.98 35.11
C GLN A 48 -35.35 10.59 33.65
N GLY A 49 -36.15 9.53 33.44
CA GLY A 49 -36.71 9.22 32.13
C GLY A 49 -37.96 10.06 31.87
N TYR A 50 -38.12 10.58 30.66
CA TYR A 50 -39.41 10.97 30.06
C TYR A 50 -39.29 10.95 28.53
N GLY A 51 -40.37 10.50 27.87
CA GLY A 51 -40.42 10.09 26.46
C GLY A 51 -40.52 11.20 25.40
N PRO A 52 -40.91 10.85 24.16
CA PRO A 52 -40.80 11.75 23.01
C PRO A 52 -42.00 12.69 22.90
N GLN A 53 -41.77 13.99 23.01
CA GLN A 53 -42.73 15.03 22.63
C GLN A 53 -42.22 15.80 21.43
N GLY A 54 -42.96 15.67 20.32
CA GLY A 54 -42.69 16.34 19.06
C GLY A 54 -42.94 17.84 19.15
N TYR A 55 -41.96 18.60 18.68
CA TYR A 55 -42.12 20.00 18.32
C TYR A 55 -42.03 20.13 16.81
N ALA A 56 -43.04 20.77 16.21
CA ALA A 56 -42.98 21.21 14.82
C ALA A 56 -42.09 22.47 14.72
N PRO A 57 -41.20 22.58 13.71
CA PRO A 57 -40.36 23.76 13.54
C PRO A 57 -41.13 24.93 12.89
N PRO A 58 -40.74 26.18 13.17
CA PRO A 58 -41.42 27.38 12.68
C PRO A 58 -41.10 27.69 11.21
N PRO A 59 -41.98 28.42 10.49
CA PRO A 59 -41.81 28.68 9.05
C PRO A 59 -40.73 29.75 8.82
N GLY A 60 -39.74 29.45 7.99
CA GLY A 60 -38.89 30.48 7.36
C GLY A 60 -37.38 30.40 7.59
N MET A 61 -36.83 29.34 8.18
CA MET A 61 -35.37 29.11 8.17
C MET A 61 -34.99 28.13 7.06
N ALA A 62 -34.18 28.61 6.10
CA ALA A 62 -33.55 27.76 5.10
C ALA A 62 -32.70 26.69 5.80
N PRO A 63 -32.73 25.42 5.35
CA PRO A 63 -31.96 24.36 5.96
C PRO A 63 -30.45 24.68 5.86
N PRO A 64 -29.66 24.35 6.90
CA PRO A 64 -28.20 24.43 6.79
C PRO A 64 -27.72 23.56 5.62
N PRO A 65 -26.60 23.91 4.97
CA PRO A 65 -26.03 23.08 3.92
C PRO A 65 -25.86 21.66 4.46
N GLN A 66 -26.49 20.71 3.78
CA GLN A 66 -26.48 19.30 4.16
C GLN A 66 -25.04 18.88 4.36
N ALA A 67 -24.75 18.44 5.59
CA ALA A 67 -23.51 17.74 5.91
C ALA A 67 -23.30 16.69 4.82
N PHE A 68 -22.07 16.63 4.30
CA PHE A 68 -21.63 15.65 3.31
C PHE A 68 -22.26 14.30 3.61
N ALA A 69 -23.03 13.81 2.63
CA ALA A 69 -23.60 12.48 2.70
C ALA A 69 -22.50 11.49 3.11
N PRO A 70 -22.78 10.54 4.04
CA PRO A 70 -21.87 9.44 4.26
C PRO A 70 -21.59 8.77 2.91
N PRO A 71 -20.34 8.36 2.64
CA PRO A 71 -20.02 7.68 1.40
C PRO A 71 -20.98 6.49 1.24
N PRO A 72 -21.45 6.19 0.01
CA PRO A 72 -22.39 5.10 -0.21
C PRO A 72 -21.84 3.80 0.39
N GLN A 73 -22.49 3.35 1.46
CA GLN A 73 -22.34 2.01 2.01
C GLN A 73 -22.87 1.05 0.94
N GLY A 74 -21.99 0.29 0.27
CA GLY A 74 -22.48 -0.64 -0.74
C GLY A 74 -21.48 -1.41 -1.58
N TYR A 75 -20.19 -1.07 -1.63
CA TYR A 75 -19.20 -1.97 -2.22
C TYR A 75 -18.59 -2.83 -1.12
N ALA A 76 -19.31 -3.89 -0.75
CA ALA A 76 -18.64 -5.05 -0.21
C ALA A 76 -17.56 -5.46 -1.23
N PRO A 77 -16.31 -5.69 -0.80
CA PRO A 77 -15.32 -6.29 -1.69
C PRO A 77 -15.93 -7.56 -2.28
N PRO A 78 -15.70 -7.88 -3.57
CA PRO A 78 -16.27 -9.07 -4.18
C PRO A 78 -15.92 -10.27 -3.30
N MET A 79 -16.94 -10.92 -2.73
CA MET A 79 -16.73 -12.15 -1.99
C MET A 79 -15.97 -13.11 -2.91
N PRO A 80 -14.87 -13.73 -2.45
CA PRO A 80 -14.25 -14.80 -3.21
C PRO A 80 -15.32 -15.87 -3.46
N PRO A 81 -15.53 -16.31 -4.72
CA PRO A 81 -16.59 -17.26 -5.03
C PRO A 81 -16.40 -18.53 -4.19
N PRO A 82 -17.49 -19.11 -3.63
CA PRO A 82 -17.43 -20.39 -2.94
C PRO A 82 -16.86 -21.45 -3.87
N GLY A 83 -15.75 -22.08 -3.48
CA GLY A 83 -15.10 -23.13 -4.27
C GLY A 83 -13.95 -22.65 -5.16
N TYR A 84 -13.06 -21.78 -4.65
CA TYR A 84 -11.77 -21.52 -5.30
C TYR A 84 -11.04 -22.85 -5.53
N GLN A 85 -11.07 -23.33 -6.78
CA GLN A 85 -10.22 -24.40 -7.23
C GLN A 85 -8.88 -23.77 -7.65
N PRO A 86 -7.74 -24.27 -7.14
CA PRO A 86 -6.42 -23.85 -7.59
C PRO A 86 -6.39 -23.86 -9.11
N GLN A 87 -6.07 -22.71 -9.72
CA GLN A 87 -5.91 -22.70 -11.17
C GLN A 87 -4.64 -23.49 -11.52
N PRO A 88 -4.52 -24.09 -12.71
CA PRO A 88 -3.32 -24.85 -13.09
C PRO A 88 -2.00 -24.05 -12.95
N GLN A 89 -2.08 -22.72 -13.06
CA GLN A 89 -0.98 -21.79 -12.80
C GLN A 89 -0.54 -21.71 -11.32
N ASP A 90 -1.40 -22.11 -10.38
CA ASP A 90 -1.07 -22.26 -8.95
C ASP A 90 -0.40 -23.62 -8.65
N GLN A 91 -0.54 -24.60 -9.55
CA GLN A 91 0.12 -25.91 -9.43
C GLN A 91 1.50 -25.91 -10.12
N ALA A 92 1.73 -25.03 -11.09
CA ALA A 92 3.02 -24.78 -11.72
C ALA A 92 3.91 -23.82 -10.92
N VAL A 93 3.84 -23.89 -9.59
CA VAL A 93 4.70 -23.12 -8.68
C VAL A 93 6.02 -23.87 -8.56
N THR A 94 6.83 -23.77 -9.61
CA THR A 94 8.20 -24.30 -9.62
C THR A 94 9.13 -23.21 -9.11
N ALA A 95 10.21 -23.64 -8.43
CA ALA A 95 11.21 -22.72 -7.93
C ALA A 95 11.79 -21.88 -9.08
N ALA A 96 11.39 -20.61 -9.19
CA ALA A 96 11.85 -19.73 -10.25
C ALA A 96 13.27 -19.28 -9.90
N ASN A 97 14.26 -19.68 -10.69
CA ASN A 97 15.66 -19.27 -10.54
C ASN A 97 16.24 -19.48 -9.11
N GLY A 98 15.82 -20.56 -8.44
CA GLY A 98 16.27 -20.89 -7.07
C GLY A 98 15.42 -20.33 -5.94
N TYR A 99 14.39 -19.54 -6.24
CA TYR A 99 13.43 -19.03 -5.25
C TYR A 99 12.22 -19.95 -5.13
N GLN A 100 11.66 -20.08 -3.93
CA GLN A 100 10.42 -20.82 -3.69
C GLN A 100 9.27 -19.84 -3.45
N LEU A 101 8.07 -20.19 -3.91
CA LEU A 101 6.85 -19.51 -3.46
C LEU A 101 6.38 -20.18 -2.17
N ALA A 102 6.58 -19.50 -1.05
CA ALA A 102 6.08 -19.93 0.24
C ALA A 102 4.62 -19.48 0.39
N LEU A 103 3.74 -20.43 0.66
CA LEU A 103 2.33 -20.20 0.98
C LEU A 103 2.09 -20.48 2.46
N PRO A 104 2.54 -19.58 3.36
CA PRO A 104 2.41 -19.79 4.78
C PRO A 104 0.93 -19.92 5.17
N GLN A 105 0.65 -20.86 6.05
CA GLN A 105 -0.63 -20.95 6.73
C GLN A 105 -0.60 -19.96 7.90
N PHE A 106 -1.47 -18.96 7.85
CA PHE A 106 -1.62 -18.02 8.95
C PHE A 106 -2.65 -18.54 9.94
N THR A 107 -2.32 -18.45 11.24
CA THR A 107 -3.31 -18.69 12.29
C THR A 107 -4.48 -17.71 12.14
N PRO A 108 -5.74 -18.13 12.37
CA PRO A 108 -6.88 -17.22 12.34
C PRO A 108 -6.63 -15.97 13.21
N GLY A 109 -6.88 -14.79 12.63
CA GLY A 109 -6.67 -13.51 13.31
C GLY A 109 -5.24 -12.93 13.22
N HIS A 110 -4.25 -13.68 12.70
CA HIS A 110 -2.92 -13.15 12.47
C HIS A 110 -2.93 -12.09 11.36
N ARG A 111 -2.40 -10.91 11.67
CA ARG A 111 -2.29 -9.77 10.76
C ARG A 111 -0.96 -9.83 10.02
N ALA A 112 -0.99 -9.73 8.70
CA ALA A 112 0.19 -9.66 7.88
C ALA A 112 0.04 -8.59 6.80
N ILE A 113 1.15 -7.93 6.48
CA ILE A 113 1.31 -7.07 5.32
C ILE A 113 1.77 -7.96 4.17
N ILE A 114 1.04 -7.92 3.06
CA ILE A 114 1.42 -8.58 1.81
C ILE A 114 1.95 -7.51 0.88
N SER A 115 3.24 -7.61 0.56
CA SER A 115 3.89 -6.75 -0.42
C SER A 115 4.10 -7.50 -1.73
N ILE A 116 4.06 -6.76 -2.82
CA ILE A 116 4.06 -7.29 -4.17
C ILE A 116 5.11 -6.54 -4.98
N ALA A 117 6.23 -7.21 -5.23
CA ALA A 117 7.24 -6.75 -6.15
C ALA A 117 6.82 -7.15 -7.57
N VAL A 118 6.16 -6.20 -8.25
CA VAL A 118 5.66 -6.40 -9.59
C VAL A 118 6.79 -6.25 -10.60
N VAL A 119 7.09 -7.31 -11.35
CA VAL A 119 8.14 -7.34 -12.36
C VAL A 119 7.52 -7.39 -13.76
N ALA A 120 8.01 -6.53 -14.64
CA ALA A 120 7.70 -6.56 -16.06
C ALA A 120 8.91 -6.05 -16.86
N GLN A 121 9.24 -6.71 -17.98
CA GLN A 121 10.27 -6.24 -18.93
C GLN A 121 11.63 -5.91 -18.29
N GLY A 122 12.07 -6.73 -17.33
CA GLY A 122 13.35 -6.53 -16.64
C GLY A 122 13.36 -5.38 -15.62
N LYS A 123 12.19 -4.82 -15.29
CA LYS A 123 12.01 -3.73 -14.34
C LYS A 123 11.00 -4.11 -13.26
N VAL A 124 11.08 -3.42 -12.14
CA VAL A 124 10.15 -3.54 -11.02
C VAL A 124 9.33 -2.27 -10.86
N CYS A 125 8.05 -2.41 -10.53
CA CYS A 125 7.18 -1.28 -10.21
C CYS A 125 7.43 -0.85 -8.77
N LEU A 126 7.70 0.44 -8.58
CA LEU A 126 7.82 1.09 -7.28
C LEU A 126 6.80 2.21 -7.17
N ARG A 127 6.30 2.45 -5.96
CA ARG A 127 5.29 3.45 -5.66
C ARG A 127 5.88 4.54 -4.77
N ALA A 128 5.64 5.79 -5.12
CA ALA A 128 5.81 6.90 -4.20
C ALA A 128 4.55 7.04 -3.35
N MET A 129 4.72 6.95 -2.03
CA MET A 129 3.65 7.09 -1.06
C MET A 129 3.36 8.57 -0.80
N PRO A 130 2.10 9.01 -0.87
CA PRO A 130 1.74 10.38 -0.48
C PRO A 130 2.20 10.69 0.95
N ASN A 131 2.50 11.96 1.22
CA ASN A 131 2.87 12.39 2.57
C ASN A 131 1.70 12.20 3.53
N GLY A 132 1.97 11.68 4.73
CA GLY A 132 0.96 11.52 5.78
C GLY A 132 -0.06 10.40 5.55
N THR A 133 0.11 9.55 4.52
CA THR A 133 -0.75 8.39 4.29
C THR A 133 -0.11 7.11 4.77
N GLY A 134 -0.87 6.34 5.55
CA GLY A 134 -0.41 5.04 6.05
C GLY A 134 0.82 5.15 6.94
N VAL A 135 1.45 4.01 7.14
CA VAL A 135 2.58 3.84 8.06
C VAL A 135 3.88 4.43 7.49
N PHE A 136 4.02 4.39 6.17
CA PHE A 136 5.25 4.73 5.45
C PHE A 136 5.10 5.95 4.52
N GLY A 137 4.17 6.85 4.86
CA GLY A 137 3.86 8.02 4.03
C GLY A 137 5.08 8.89 3.72
N GLY A 138 5.16 9.38 2.49
CA GLY A 138 6.23 10.26 2.01
C GLY A 138 7.49 9.57 1.50
N GLY A 139 7.52 8.24 1.46
CA GLY A 139 8.65 7.44 0.97
C GLY A 139 8.33 6.60 -0.27
N LEU A 140 9.32 5.82 -0.70
CA LEU A 140 9.21 4.79 -1.72
C LEU A 140 8.73 3.47 -1.09
N ASP A 141 7.86 2.77 -1.80
CA ASP A 141 7.33 1.47 -1.41
C ASP A 141 7.09 0.57 -2.64
N LEU A 142 6.77 -0.68 -2.38
CA LEU A 142 6.12 -1.60 -3.29
C LEU A 142 4.60 -1.45 -3.20
N ILE A 143 3.89 -2.18 -4.06
CA ILE A 143 2.46 -2.39 -3.89
C ILE A 143 2.28 -3.23 -2.64
N SER A 144 1.48 -2.77 -1.68
CA SER A 144 1.29 -3.48 -0.42
C SER A 144 -0.13 -3.30 0.10
N GLY A 145 -0.58 -4.31 0.85
CA GLY A 145 -1.91 -4.31 1.45
C GLY A 145 -1.99 -5.30 2.60
N ARG A 146 -2.97 -5.10 3.49
CA ARG A 146 -3.20 -6.03 4.60
C ARG A 146 -3.96 -7.26 4.09
N ARG A 147 -3.55 -8.42 4.59
CA ARG A 147 -4.30 -9.67 4.43
C ARG A 147 -5.60 -9.62 5.24
N HIS A 148 -6.71 -10.08 4.65
CA HIS A 148 -7.90 -10.37 5.44
C HIS A 148 -7.76 -11.69 6.21
N PRO A 149 -8.30 -11.80 7.44
CA PRO A 149 -8.13 -12.99 8.28
C PRO A 149 -8.58 -14.31 7.63
N THR A 150 -9.53 -14.25 6.70
CA THR A 150 -10.14 -15.40 6.02
C THR A 150 -9.57 -15.67 4.63
N GLU A 151 -8.68 -14.82 4.11
CA GLU A 151 -8.09 -15.01 2.78
C GLU A 151 -6.85 -15.91 2.85
N ASP A 152 -6.66 -16.77 1.86
CA ASP A 152 -5.34 -17.34 1.62
C ASP A 152 -4.39 -16.29 1.02
N VAL A 153 -3.10 -16.58 1.08
CA VAL A 153 -2.03 -15.69 0.60
C VAL A 153 -2.23 -15.26 -0.86
N LEU A 154 -2.53 -16.20 -1.75
CA LEU A 154 -2.59 -15.92 -3.19
C LEU A 154 -3.82 -15.08 -3.52
N THR A 155 -4.94 -15.36 -2.86
CA THR A 155 -6.13 -14.50 -2.94
C THR A 155 -5.80 -13.09 -2.48
N THR A 156 -5.08 -12.90 -1.37
CA THR A 156 -4.65 -11.56 -0.94
C THR A 156 -3.72 -10.90 -1.95
N VAL A 157 -2.70 -11.60 -2.48
CA VAL A 157 -1.77 -11.05 -3.49
C VAL A 157 -2.56 -10.55 -4.71
N ARG A 158 -3.48 -11.36 -5.24
CA ARG A 158 -4.27 -10.99 -6.42
C ARG A 158 -5.21 -9.83 -6.15
N ARG A 159 -5.88 -9.83 -4.99
CA ARG A 159 -6.77 -8.73 -4.60
C ARG A 159 -6.00 -7.43 -4.46
N VAL A 160 -4.94 -7.42 -3.64
CA VAL A 160 -4.11 -6.21 -3.40
C VAL A 160 -3.53 -5.71 -4.72
N LEU A 161 -3.03 -6.60 -5.58
CA LEU A 161 -2.53 -6.20 -6.89
C LEU A 161 -3.63 -5.53 -7.72
N ALA A 162 -4.82 -6.13 -7.83
CA ALA A 162 -5.91 -5.58 -8.61
C ALA A 162 -6.41 -4.24 -8.04
N GLU A 163 -6.63 -4.15 -6.73
CA GLU A 163 -7.14 -2.95 -6.05
C GLU A 163 -6.16 -1.77 -6.19
N GLU A 164 -4.87 -1.99 -5.92
CA GLU A 164 -3.88 -0.92 -5.91
C GLU A 164 -3.42 -0.49 -7.31
N THR A 165 -3.76 -1.24 -8.35
CA THR A 165 -3.30 -0.94 -9.73
C THR A 165 -4.42 -0.63 -10.71
N GLY A 166 -5.68 -0.74 -10.27
CA GLY A 166 -6.83 -0.61 -11.16
C GLY A 166 -7.06 -1.83 -12.05
N GLY A 167 -6.65 -3.02 -11.61
CA GLY A 167 -7.03 -4.30 -12.21
C GLY A 167 -5.91 -5.12 -12.84
N TRP A 168 -4.64 -4.86 -12.53
CA TRP A 168 -3.57 -5.75 -13.01
C TRP A 168 -3.74 -7.16 -12.47
N THR A 169 -3.44 -8.13 -13.34
CA THR A 169 -3.36 -9.55 -13.01
C THR A 169 -1.98 -10.05 -13.42
N GLY A 170 -1.38 -10.91 -12.61
CA GLY A 170 -0.03 -11.40 -12.83
C GLY A 170 0.17 -12.78 -12.25
N ARG A 171 1.27 -13.41 -12.65
CA ARG A 171 1.68 -14.74 -12.17
C ARG A 171 2.61 -14.58 -10.95
N PRO A 172 2.20 -15.02 -9.75
CA PRO A 172 3.13 -15.12 -8.62
C PRO A 172 4.30 -16.04 -8.97
N LEU A 173 5.52 -15.57 -8.73
CA LEU A 173 6.75 -16.31 -9.02
C LEU A 173 7.36 -16.94 -7.77
N ALA A 174 7.51 -16.13 -6.72
CA ALA A 174 8.33 -16.46 -5.57
C ALA A 174 7.97 -15.62 -4.35
N THR A 175 8.31 -16.14 -3.18
CA THR A 175 8.48 -15.32 -1.97
C THR A 175 9.89 -14.77 -1.97
N VAL A 176 10.03 -13.45 -1.91
CA VAL A 176 11.31 -12.75 -2.08
C VAL A 176 11.80 -12.05 -0.81
N GLY A 177 11.02 -12.12 0.26
CA GLY A 177 11.53 -11.79 1.58
C GLY A 177 10.46 -11.54 2.61
N HIS A 178 10.97 -11.27 3.81
CA HIS A 178 10.18 -10.99 5.00
C HIS A 178 10.75 -9.75 5.69
N ALA A 179 9.88 -8.99 6.34
CA ALA A 179 10.26 -7.91 7.22
C ALA A 179 9.34 -7.87 8.44
N GLU A 180 9.81 -7.29 9.53
CA GLU A 180 9.02 -7.03 10.73
C GLU A 180 9.02 -5.54 10.99
N TRP A 181 7.86 -5.03 11.38
CA TRP A 181 7.68 -3.60 11.61
C TRP A 181 7.01 -3.35 12.95
N ASP A 182 7.63 -2.47 13.74
CA ASP A 182 6.97 -1.87 14.90
C ASP A 182 6.20 -0.62 14.45
N LEU A 183 4.87 -0.70 14.49
CA LEU A 183 4.01 0.40 14.04
C LEU A 183 3.40 1.20 15.19
N GLY A 184 3.91 1.00 16.41
CA GLY A 184 3.42 1.66 17.63
C GLY A 184 2.12 1.05 18.19
N ASN A 185 1.43 0.19 17.45
CA ASN A 185 0.27 -0.59 17.91
C ASN A 185 0.54 -2.11 17.96
N GLY A 186 1.81 -2.50 17.79
CA GLY A 186 2.25 -3.89 17.74
C GLY A 186 3.23 -4.15 16.61
N GLN A 187 3.75 -5.38 16.59
CA GLN A 187 4.56 -5.90 15.50
C GLN A 187 3.66 -6.34 14.35
N GLU A 188 4.02 -5.96 13.12
CA GLU A 188 3.41 -6.46 11.90
C GLU A 188 4.44 -7.21 11.06
N HIS A 189 4.07 -8.43 10.65
CA HIS A 189 4.88 -9.25 9.77
C HIS A 189 4.54 -8.92 8.32
N GLU A 190 5.57 -8.62 7.54
CA GLU A 190 5.48 -8.43 6.11
C GLU A 190 6.06 -9.63 5.37
N ILE A 191 5.37 -10.04 4.31
CA ILE A 191 5.86 -11.02 3.35
C ILE A 191 5.77 -10.41 1.95
N CYS A 192 6.88 -10.45 1.23
CA CYS A 192 6.94 -9.95 -0.14
C CYS A 192 6.92 -11.08 -1.17
N TYR A 193 6.08 -10.91 -2.17
CA TYR A 193 5.91 -11.81 -3.30
C TYR A 193 6.34 -11.13 -4.59
N ALA A 194 7.15 -11.82 -5.39
CA ALA A 194 7.41 -11.41 -6.76
C ALA A 194 6.23 -11.83 -7.65
N VAL A 195 5.72 -10.90 -8.45
CA VAL A 195 4.66 -11.18 -9.43
C VAL A 195 5.13 -10.72 -10.80
N LEU A 196 5.12 -11.63 -11.76
CA LEU A 196 5.41 -11.31 -13.15
C LEU A 196 4.14 -10.84 -13.85
N LEU A 197 4.21 -9.67 -14.48
CA LEU A 197 3.18 -9.23 -15.41
C LEU A 197 3.62 -9.45 -16.85
N ASP A 198 2.73 -10.07 -17.62
CA ASP A 198 2.86 -10.15 -19.07
C ASP A 198 2.33 -8.86 -19.70
N LEU A 199 3.06 -7.76 -19.51
CA LEU A 199 2.73 -6.47 -20.12
C LEU A 199 3.45 -6.28 -21.46
N PRO A 200 2.76 -5.72 -22.48
CA PRO A 200 3.42 -5.28 -23.70
C PRO A 200 4.37 -4.09 -23.44
N PRO A 201 5.42 -3.91 -24.26
CA PRO A 201 6.30 -2.74 -24.17
C PRO A 201 5.51 -1.44 -24.09
N ASN A 202 5.83 -0.57 -23.12
CA ASN A 202 5.15 0.71 -22.86
C ASN A 202 3.71 0.60 -22.32
N ALA A 203 3.33 -0.53 -21.73
CA ALA A 203 2.08 -0.58 -20.97
C ALA A 203 2.01 0.58 -19.96
N PRO A 204 0.83 1.24 -19.84
CA PRO A 204 0.69 2.37 -18.94
C PRO A 204 0.98 1.92 -17.51
N LEU A 205 1.58 2.84 -16.74
CA LEU A 205 1.67 2.70 -15.30
C LEU A 205 0.26 2.61 -14.69
N PRO A 206 0.12 2.04 -13.48
CA PRO A 206 -1.16 1.99 -12.81
C PRO A 206 -1.79 3.38 -12.73
N SER A 207 -3.11 3.46 -12.94
CA SER A 207 -3.87 4.70 -12.80
C SER A 207 -3.97 5.16 -11.34
N ALA A 208 -3.75 4.24 -10.40
CA ALA A 208 -3.76 4.49 -8.96
C ALA A 208 -2.33 4.69 -8.43
N GLY A 209 -2.10 5.85 -7.79
CA GLY A 209 -0.83 6.18 -7.15
C GLY A 209 0.25 6.69 -8.12
N MET A 210 1.34 7.22 -7.53
CA MET A 210 2.51 7.67 -8.28
C MET A 210 3.49 6.50 -8.41
N CYS A 211 3.34 5.70 -9.46
CA CYS A 211 4.21 4.56 -9.70
C CYS A 211 5.32 4.88 -10.72
N THR A 212 6.42 4.14 -10.67
CA THR A 212 7.52 4.19 -11.63
C THR A 212 8.12 2.80 -11.85
N TRP A 213 8.74 2.59 -13.01
CA TRP A 213 9.50 1.37 -13.31
C TRP A 213 10.99 1.61 -13.06
N ALA A 214 11.61 0.76 -12.25
CA ALA A 214 13.05 0.80 -11.99
C ALA A 214 13.74 -0.48 -12.50
N ALA A 215 14.86 -0.32 -13.19
CA ALA A 215 15.76 -1.42 -13.47
C ALA A 215 16.65 -1.71 -12.24
N ARG A 216 17.34 -2.86 -12.24
CA ARG A 216 18.27 -3.23 -11.15
C ARG A 216 19.30 -2.13 -10.86
N GLY A 217 19.86 -1.51 -11.91
CA GLY A 217 20.86 -0.45 -11.77
C GLY A 217 20.35 0.82 -11.07
N ASP A 218 19.03 1.05 -11.06
CA ASP A 218 18.44 2.24 -10.46
C ASP A 218 18.26 2.08 -8.93
N LEU A 219 18.08 0.85 -8.45
CA LEU A 219 17.65 0.55 -7.08
C LEU A 219 18.57 1.13 -6.00
N ALA A 220 19.88 1.14 -6.24
CA ALA A 220 20.84 1.69 -5.28
C ALA A 220 20.58 3.17 -4.96
N SER A 221 20.19 3.95 -5.96
CA SER A 221 19.91 5.39 -5.82
C SER A 221 18.58 5.70 -5.11
N LEU A 222 17.70 4.70 -5.01
CA LEU A 222 16.35 4.85 -4.47
C LEU A 222 16.26 4.51 -2.99
N LYS A 223 17.29 3.88 -2.41
CA LYS A 223 17.31 3.41 -1.01
C LYS A 223 17.14 4.51 0.03
N ASP A 224 17.47 5.75 -0.32
CA ASP A 224 17.38 6.90 0.60
C ASP A 224 16.02 7.62 0.54
N LEU A 225 15.07 7.12 -0.25
CA LEU A 225 13.74 7.72 -0.42
C LEU A 225 12.76 7.31 0.69
N GLY A 226 13.16 7.50 1.94
CA GLY A 226 12.33 7.25 3.13
C GLY A 226 12.61 5.90 3.81
N PRO A 227 12.01 5.68 5.00
CA PRO A 227 12.41 4.60 5.92
C PRO A 227 12.17 3.20 5.36
N ARG A 228 11.22 3.05 4.44
CA ARG A 228 10.86 1.77 3.82
C ARG A 228 11.65 1.47 2.55
N ALA A 229 12.25 2.48 1.94
CA ALA A 229 12.92 2.36 0.65
C ALA A 229 14.06 1.31 0.64
N PRO A 230 14.89 1.15 1.69
CA PRO A 230 15.90 0.10 1.71
C PRO A 230 15.31 -1.31 1.62
N VAL A 231 14.21 -1.57 2.34
CA VAL A 231 13.53 -2.87 2.34
C VAL A 231 12.82 -3.11 1.01
N ALA A 232 12.10 -2.11 0.50
CA ALA A 232 11.45 -2.16 -0.81
C ALA A 232 12.45 -2.43 -1.94
N CYS A 233 13.60 -1.74 -1.94
CA CYS A 233 14.65 -1.95 -2.94
C CYS A 233 15.29 -3.33 -2.82
N LYS A 234 15.48 -3.86 -1.60
CA LYS A 234 15.97 -5.23 -1.41
C LYS A 234 14.98 -6.23 -2.02
N PHE A 235 13.70 -6.17 -1.66
CA PHE A 235 12.69 -7.06 -2.23
C PHE A 235 12.57 -6.94 -3.75
N ALA A 236 12.70 -5.73 -4.28
CA ALA A 236 12.72 -5.48 -5.72
C ALA A 236 13.92 -6.16 -6.42
N GLU A 237 15.11 -6.11 -5.82
CA GLU A 237 16.32 -6.75 -6.35
C GLU A 237 16.17 -8.29 -6.41
N GLU A 238 15.64 -8.87 -5.34
CA GLU A 238 15.33 -10.30 -5.22
C GLU A 238 14.23 -10.71 -6.22
N ALA A 239 13.21 -9.88 -6.43
CA ALA A 239 12.15 -10.14 -7.41
C ALA A 239 12.66 -10.13 -8.85
N LEU A 240 13.55 -9.18 -9.19
CA LEU A 240 14.23 -9.17 -10.48
C LEU A 240 15.07 -10.44 -10.67
N ALA A 241 15.77 -10.91 -9.64
CA ALA A 241 16.53 -12.15 -9.68
C ALA A 241 15.61 -13.38 -9.86
N ALA A 242 14.50 -13.45 -9.12
CA ALA A 242 13.50 -14.51 -9.26
C ALA A 242 12.88 -14.54 -10.66
N ALA A 243 12.73 -13.39 -11.32
CA ALA A 243 12.27 -13.27 -12.70
C ALA A 243 13.36 -13.57 -13.76
N GLY A 244 14.59 -13.90 -13.35
CA GLY A 244 15.70 -14.23 -14.26
C GLY A 244 16.43 -13.03 -14.84
N VAL A 245 16.21 -11.84 -14.28
CA VAL A 245 16.90 -10.61 -14.67
C VAL A 245 18.26 -10.58 -13.97
N ARG A 246 19.34 -10.46 -14.76
CA ARG A 246 20.73 -10.42 -14.30
C ARG A 246 21.28 -9.01 -14.33
#